data_AF-A0A349NFZ8-F1
#
_entry.id   AF-A0A349NFZ8-F1
#
_cell.length_a   1.000
_cell.length_b   1.000
_cell.length_c   1.000
_cell.angle_alpha   90.00
_cell.angle_beta   90.00
_cell.angle_gamma   90.00
#
_symmetry.space_group_name_H-M   'P 1'
#
loop_
_entity.id
_entity.type
_entity.pdbx_description
1 polymer ?
#
loop_
_entity_poly.entity_id
_entity_poly.type
_entity_poly.pdbx_seq_one_letter_code
_entity_poly.pdbx_strand_id
1 'polypeptide(L)'
;AIIGFVSLIGLSFIYELFLVHIDWNTAVQGWIEPRVPKGSLMVVMSVLGAVVMPHNLFLHSEVIQSREINKKGEENMEKALHYEFFDTLFSMIVGWAINSAMILLAATTFYQHGTSVEELSQAKDLLVPLLGNNAGDIFALALLLAGISSTITSGMAAGSIFAGMFQESYNSKDPHSFVGIALSYGISLIIILFISDPFKGLLISQMVLSVQLPFTVFLQVRLTSSKKVMGKYANKRWNAVFLYALAVIVTILNIWLFIESLF
;
A
#
# COMPACT_ATOMS: atom_id res chain seq x y z
N ALA A 1 -3.08 -7.81 -18.46
CA ALA A 1 -4.50 -7.38 -18.41
C ALA A 1 -4.80 -6.58 -17.15
N ILE A 2 -4.67 -7.18 -15.95
CA ILE A 2 -5.02 -6.52 -14.68
C ILE A 2 -4.25 -5.22 -14.45
N ILE A 3 -2.91 -5.26 -14.55
CA ILE A 3 -2.06 -4.06 -14.40
C ILE A 3 -2.49 -2.96 -15.39
N GLY A 4 -2.68 -3.30 -16.66
CA GLY A 4 -3.08 -2.32 -17.68
C GLY A 4 -4.43 -1.65 -17.37
N PHE A 5 -5.39 -2.40 -16.85
CA PHE A 5 -6.70 -1.86 -16.49
C PHE A 5 -6.64 -0.98 -15.23
N VAL A 6 -5.90 -1.40 -14.20
CA VAL A 6 -5.70 -0.61 -12.97
C VAL A 6 -4.90 0.67 -13.28
N SER A 7 -3.87 0.58 -14.11
CA SER A 7 -3.11 1.74 -14.57
C SER A 7 -3.96 2.71 -15.37
N LEU A 8 -4.84 2.22 -16.26
CA LEU A 8 -5.76 3.08 -17.00
C LEU A 8 -6.61 3.93 -16.05
N ILE A 9 -7.16 3.32 -15.00
CA ILE A 9 -8.03 4.03 -14.04
C ILE A 9 -7.25 5.00 -13.15
N GLY A 10 -6.07 4.59 -12.70
CA GLY A 10 -5.17 5.49 -11.98
C GLY A 10 -4.81 6.73 -12.82
N LEU A 11 -4.52 6.54 -14.10
CA LEU A 11 -4.27 7.62 -15.05
C LEU A 11 -5.52 8.45 -15.35
N SER A 12 -6.71 7.85 -15.36
CA SER A 12 -7.97 8.58 -15.47
C SER A 12 -8.15 9.56 -14.32
N PHE A 13 -7.88 9.17 -13.07
CA PHE A 13 -7.94 10.10 -11.93
C PHE A 13 -6.95 11.27 -12.09
N ILE A 14 -5.74 10.99 -12.57
CA ILE A 14 -4.76 12.06 -12.84
C ILE A 14 -5.26 12.99 -13.95
N TYR A 15 -5.86 12.44 -15.00
CA TYR A 15 -6.39 13.26 -16.11
C TYR A 15 -7.59 14.11 -15.67
N GLU A 16 -8.49 13.52 -14.89
CA GLU A 16 -9.68 14.18 -14.35
C GLU A 16 -9.32 15.35 -13.43
N LEU A 17 -8.22 15.22 -12.69
CA LEU A 17 -7.65 16.30 -11.90
C LEU A 17 -7.31 17.56 -12.72
N PHE A 18 -6.92 17.42 -14.00
CA PHE A 18 -6.68 18.57 -14.89
C PHE A 18 -7.96 19.19 -15.46
N LEU A 19 -9.07 18.45 -15.46
CA LEU A 19 -10.37 18.92 -15.95
C LEU A 19 -11.14 19.70 -14.87
N VAL A 20 -10.92 19.37 -13.60
CA VAL A 20 -11.60 20.00 -12.47
C VAL A 20 -10.86 21.25 -12.00
N HIS A 21 -11.61 22.29 -11.64
CA HIS A 21 -11.05 23.48 -11.02
C HIS A 21 -10.63 23.21 -9.57
N ILE A 22 -9.33 23.01 -9.37
CA ILE A 22 -8.73 22.86 -8.04
C ILE A 22 -8.13 24.18 -7.61
N ASP A 23 -8.46 24.62 -6.40
CA ASP A 23 -7.74 25.68 -5.73
C ASP A 23 -6.39 25.15 -5.22
N TRP A 24 -5.38 25.31 -6.06
CA TRP A 24 -4.01 24.91 -5.76
C TRP A 24 -3.42 25.62 -4.55
N ASN A 25 -3.89 26.83 -4.22
CA ASN A 25 -3.39 27.55 -3.04
C ASN A 25 -3.82 26.82 -1.76
N THR A 26 -5.09 26.42 -1.70
CA THR A 26 -5.62 25.62 -0.59
C THR A 26 -4.99 24.22 -0.54
N ALA A 27 -4.76 23.58 -1.70
CA ALA A 27 -4.10 22.27 -1.76
C ALA A 27 -2.66 22.30 -1.22
N VAL A 28 -1.88 23.34 -1.58
CA VAL A 28 -0.51 23.52 -1.08
C VAL A 28 -0.49 23.83 0.41
N GLN A 29 -1.44 24.62 0.90
CA GLN A 29 -1.58 24.87 2.35
C GLN A 29 -1.89 23.59 3.11
N GLY A 30 -2.81 22.77 2.61
CA GLY A 30 -3.15 21.47 3.20
C GLY A 30 -1.99 20.46 3.17
N TRP A 31 -1.03 20.63 2.26
CA TRP A 31 0.18 19.80 2.23
C TRP A 31 1.17 20.16 3.35
N ILE A 32 1.24 21.45 3.71
CA ILE A 32 2.22 21.96 4.68
C ILE A 32 1.66 21.95 6.10
N GLU A 33 0.35 22.15 6.27
CA GLU A 33 -0.28 22.29 7.57
C GLU A 33 -0.95 20.98 8.03
N PRO A 34 -0.35 20.24 9.00
CA PRO A 34 -0.94 19.02 9.53
C PRO A 34 -2.10 19.38 10.48
N ARG A 35 -3.32 19.47 9.93
CA ARG A 35 -4.55 19.58 10.71
C ARG A 35 -5.28 18.25 10.70
N VAL A 36 -5.69 17.79 11.87
CA VAL A 36 -6.43 16.55 12.04
C VAL A 36 -7.78 16.86 12.71
N PRO A 37 -8.85 17.01 11.91
CA PRO A 37 -10.18 17.25 12.43
C PRO A 37 -10.71 16.07 13.26
N LYS A 38 -11.57 16.36 14.25
CA LYS A 38 -12.26 15.31 15.01
C LYS A 38 -13.10 14.45 14.08
N GLY A 39 -12.90 13.13 14.12
CA GLY A 39 -13.62 12.15 13.28
C GLY A 39 -12.90 11.73 11.99
N SER A 40 -11.82 12.40 11.57
CA SER A 40 -11.05 11.98 10.38
C SER A 40 -9.95 10.96 10.69
N LEU A 41 -9.74 10.65 11.97
CA LEU A 41 -8.58 9.89 12.43
C LEU A 41 -8.51 8.48 11.87
N MET A 42 -9.66 7.80 11.83
CA MET A 42 -9.76 6.46 11.25
C MET A 42 -9.36 6.50 9.78
N VAL A 43 -9.84 7.48 9.02
CA VAL A 43 -9.51 7.64 7.59
C VAL A 43 -8.01 7.93 7.41
N VAL A 44 -7.43 8.80 8.23
CA VAL A 44 -6.00 9.13 8.17
C VAL A 44 -5.14 7.89 8.45
N MET A 45 -5.47 7.10 9.46
CA MET A 45 -4.78 5.83 9.75
C MET A 45 -4.98 4.80 8.63
N SER A 46 -6.20 4.68 8.11
CA SER A 46 -6.48 3.78 6.98
C SER A 46 -5.67 4.17 5.75
N VAL A 47 -5.50 5.46 5.45
CA VAL A 47 -4.66 5.93 4.33
C VAL A 47 -3.18 5.59 4.58
N LEU A 48 -2.67 5.81 5.80
CA LEU A 48 -1.29 5.44 6.15
C LEU A 48 -1.02 3.94 5.98
N GLY A 49 -1.92 3.09 6.49
CA GLY A 49 -1.82 1.63 6.35
C GLY A 49 -1.95 1.16 4.91
N ALA A 50 -2.83 1.78 4.13
CA ALA A 50 -3.03 1.44 2.72
C ALA A 50 -1.81 1.77 1.84
N VAL A 51 -1.10 2.85 2.13
CA VAL A 51 0.10 3.25 1.35
C VAL A 51 1.29 2.37 1.68
N VAL A 52 1.50 2.05 2.95
CA VAL A 52 2.66 1.30 3.41
C VAL A 52 2.23 -0.09 3.85
N MET A 53 2.13 -0.99 2.87
CA MET A 53 1.72 -2.37 3.06
C MET A 53 2.89 -3.26 3.52
N PRO A 54 2.90 -3.79 4.76
CA PRO A 54 4.02 -4.59 5.27
C PRO A 54 4.27 -5.88 4.47
N HIS A 55 3.20 -6.50 3.97
CA HIS A 55 3.29 -7.74 3.19
C HIS A 55 4.03 -7.55 1.85
N ASN A 56 3.98 -6.34 1.27
CA ASN A 56 4.72 -6.04 0.04
C ASN A 56 6.24 -6.04 0.27
N LEU A 57 6.71 -5.77 1.49
CA LEU A 57 8.13 -5.83 1.81
C LEU A 57 8.67 -7.26 1.70
N PHE A 58 7.89 -8.25 2.18
CA PHE A 58 8.25 -9.66 2.09
C PHE A 58 8.13 -10.16 0.65
N LEU A 59 7.00 -9.86 -0.02
CA LEU A 59 6.77 -10.29 -1.40
C LEU A 59 7.81 -9.72 -2.35
N HIS A 60 8.12 -8.42 -2.25
CA HIS A 60 9.13 -7.78 -3.09
C HIS A 60 10.51 -8.40 -2.86
N SER A 61 10.86 -8.70 -1.62
CA SER A 61 12.13 -9.39 -1.30
C SER A 61 12.20 -10.76 -1.96
N GLU A 62 11.12 -11.54 -1.95
CA GLU A 62 11.06 -12.87 -2.57
C GLU A 62 11.10 -12.81 -4.09
N VAL A 63 10.36 -11.87 -4.70
CA VAL A 63 10.36 -11.67 -6.16
C VAL A 63 11.76 -11.32 -6.66
N ILE A 64 12.49 -10.47 -5.95
CA ILE A 64 13.88 -10.13 -6.30
C ILE A 64 14.81 -11.34 -6.10
N GLN A 65 14.63 -12.13 -5.04
CA GLN A 65 15.43 -13.35 -4.83
C GLN A 65 15.20 -14.39 -5.94
N SER A 66 13.97 -14.54 -6.41
CA SER A 66 13.62 -15.47 -7.50
C SER A 66 14.34 -15.19 -8.82
N ARG A 67 14.81 -13.96 -9.05
CA ARG A 67 15.59 -13.57 -10.23
C ARG A 67 17.06 -14.04 -10.18
N GLU A 68 17.48 -14.64 -9.06
CA GLU A 68 18.83 -15.19 -8.81
C GLU A 68 19.98 -14.24 -9.19
N ILE A 69 19.78 -12.93 -9.02
CA ILE A 69 20.73 -11.89 -9.43
C ILE A 69 22.07 -12.06 -8.69
N ASN A 70 22.04 -12.60 -7.47
CA ASN A 70 23.22 -12.96 -6.66
C ASN A 70 24.18 -13.92 -7.38
N LYS A 71 23.69 -14.78 -8.29
CA LYS A 71 24.52 -15.77 -9.01
C LYS A 71 25.24 -15.20 -10.24
N LYS A 72 24.90 -13.97 -10.66
CA LYS A 72 25.39 -13.37 -11.93
C LYS A 72 26.62 -12.48 -11.77
N GLY A 73 27.25 -12.45 -10.59
CA GLY A 73 28.47 -11.69 -10.32
C GLY A 73 28.23 -10.30 -9.72
N GLU A 74 29.28 -9.73 -9.12
CA GLU A 74 29.18 -8.53 -8.28
C GLU A 74 28.82 -7.25 -9.05
N GLU A 75 29.33 -7.08 -10.26
CA GLU A 75 29.05 -5.90 -11.10
C GLU A 75 27.57 -5.86 -11.55
N ASN A 76 26.97 -7.03 -11.76
CA ASN A 76 25.55 -7.17 -12.09
C ASN A 76 24.65 -6.89 -10.88
N MET A 77 25.15 -7.09 -9.66
CA MET A 77 24.40 -6.80 -8.44
C MET A 77 24.23 -5.28 -8.23
N GLU A 78 25.29 -4.49 -8.35
CA GLU A 78 25.19 -3.04 -8.18
C GLU A 78 24.30 -2.39 -9.24
N LYS A 79 24.42 -2.82 -10.50
CA LYS A 79 23.54 -2.36 -11.59
C LYS A 79 22.08 -2.73 -11.28
N ALA A 80 21.82 -3.98 -10.89
CA ALA A 80 20.48 -4.41 -10.54
C ALA A 80 19.89 -3.61 -9.36
N LEU A 81 20.66 -3.35 -8.30
CA LEU A 81 20.21 -2.53 -7.18
C LEU A 81 19.84 -1.11 -7.62
N HIS A 82 20.62 -0.49 -8.51
CA HIS A 82 20.32 0.84 -9.05
C HIS A 82 19.05 0.85 -9.91
N TYR A 83 18.89 -0.14 -10.80
CA TYR A 83 17.69 -0.26 -11.62
C TYR A 83 16.44 -0.50 -10.77
N GLU A 84 16.50 -1.43 -9.82
CA GLU A 84 15.37 -1.75 -8.94
C GLU A 84 15.02 -0.58 -8.01
N PHE A 85 16.02 0.19 -7.54
CA PHE A 85 15.77 1.42 -6.79
C PHE A 85 15.02 2.45 -7.63
N PHE A 86 15.45 2.67 -8.87
CA PHE A 86 14.80 3.63 -9.76
C PHE A 86 13.38 3.18 -10.16
N ASP A 87 13.20 1.89 -10.46
CA ASP A 87 11.90 1.30 -10.81
C ASP A 87 10.91 1.41 -9.64
N THR A 88 11.35 1.07 -8.43
CA THR A 88 10.55 1.20 -7.21
C THR A 88 10.23 2.66 -6.92
N LEU A 89 11.21 3.57 -7.03
CA LEU A 89 11.02 5.00 -6.79
C LEU A 89 10.01 5.60 -7.78
N PHE A 90 10.14 5.28 -9.06
CA PHE A 90 9.21 5.72 -10.09
C PHE A 90 7.79 5.21 -9.80
N SER A 91 7.66 3.92 -9.47
CA SER A 91 6.37 3.30 -9.13
C SER A 91 5.73 3.94 -7.90
N MET A 92 6.50 4.26 -6.86
CA MET A 92 6.01 4.94 -5.66
C MET A 92 5.59 6.39 -5.93
N ILE A 93 6.31 7.12 -6.80
CA ILE A 93 5.93 8.48 -7.21
C ILE A 93 4.60 8.47 -7.98
N VAL A 94 4.44 7.53 -8.91
CA VAL A 94 3.17 7.37 -9.64
C VAL A 94 2.04 7.03 -8.69
N GLY A 95 2.25 6.09 -7.74
CA GLY A 95 1.26 5.76 -6.72
C GLY A 95 0.88 6.95 -5.84
N TRP A 96 1.87 7.75 -5.42
CA TRP A 96 1.63 8.99 -4.67
C TRP A 96 0.80 10.00 -5.48
N ALA A 97 1.09 10.17 -6.78
CA ALA A 97 0.34 11.07 -7.65
C ALA A 97 -1.13 10.62 -7.80
N ILE A 98 -1.37 9.32 -8.01
CA ILE A 98 -2.73 8.76 -8.11
C ILE A 98 -3.49 8.97 -6.79
N ASN A 99 -2.88 8.62 -5.65
CA ASN A 99 -3.52 8.76 -4.33
C ASN A 99 -3.85 10.24 -4.02
N SER A 100 -2.93 11.15 -4.34
CA SER A 100 -3.15 12.58 -4.17
C SER A 100 -4.27 13.09 -5.07
N ALA A 101 -4.32 12.62 -6.33
CA ALA A 101 -5.40 12.97 -7.26
C ALA A 101 -6.76 12.50 -6.77
N MET A 102 -6.87 11.27 -6.27
CA MET A 102 -8.11 10.75 -5.69
C MET A 102 -8.61 11.59 -4.51
N ILE A 103 -7.71 12.00 -3.60
CA ILE A 103 -8.08 12.84 -2.45
C ILE A 103 -8.57 14.22 -2.91
N LEU A 104 -7.87 14.85 -3.86
CA LEU A 104 -8.26 16.16 -4.39
C LEU A 104 -9.60 16.11 -5.12
N LEU A 105 -9.84 15.09 -5.95
CA LEU A 105 -11.11 14.87 -6.62
C LEU A 105 -12.24 14.61 -5.62
N ALA A 106 -11.99 13.81 -4.58
CA ALA A 106 -12.98 13.62 -3.51
C ALA A 106 -13.30 14.92 -2.77
N ALA A 107 -12.31 15.78 -2.54
CA ALA A 107 -12.52 17.08 -1.93
C ALA A 107 -13.35 18.02 -2.84
N THR A 108 -13.09 18.07 -4.14
CA THR A 108 -13.87 18.91 -5.06
C THR A 108 -15.27 18.37 -5.32
N THR A 109 -15.43 17.05 -5.42
CA THR A 109 -16.70 16.43 -5.83
C THR A 109 -17.65 16.24 -4.65
N PHE A 110 -17.16 15.76 -3.50
CA PHE A 110 -18.01 15.47 -2.34
C PHE A 110 -17.96 16.56 -1.26
N TYR A 111 -16.77 17.02 -0.89
CA TYR A 111 -16.63 17.97 0.22
C TYR A 111 -17.23 19.35 -0.08
N GLN A 112 -17.05 19.87 -1.31
CA GLN A 112 -17.69 21.14 -1.70
C GLN A 112 -19.22 21.09 -1.74
N HIS A 113 -19.81 19.90 -1.95
CA HIS A 113 -21.25 19.70 -2.02
C HIS A 113 -21.86 19.24 -0.68
N GLY A 114 -21.04 19.09 0.37
CA GLY A 114 -21.49 18.70 1.71
C GLY A 114 -22.00 17.26 1.82
N THR A 115 -21.64 16.38 0.89
CA THR A 115 -22.05 14.98 0.90
C THR A 115 -21.08 14.13 1.72
N SER A 116 -21.61 13.39 2.72
CA SER A 116 -20.85 12.35 3.41
C SER A 116 -20.70 11.13 2.51
N VAL A 117 -19.47 10.62 2.41
CA VAL A 117 -19.17 9.34 1.74
C VAL A 117 -19.30 8.23 2.77
N GLU A 118 -20.35 7.44 2.64
CA GLU A 118 -20.71 6.35 3.55
C GLU A 118 -20.61 4.98 2.88
N GLU A 119 -20.57 4.94 1.55
CA GLU A 119 -20.49 3.71 0.77
C GLU A 119 -19.36 3.73 -0.27
N LEU A 120 -18.79 2.55 -0.51
CA LEU A 120 -17.82 2.33 -1.59
C LEU A 120 -18.43 2.58 -2.98
N SER A 121 -19.74 2.41 -3.12
CA SER A 121 -20.49 2.62 -4.37
C SER A 121 -20.41 4.07 -4.86
N GLN A 122 -20.28 5.04 -3.95
CA GLN A 122 -20.19 6.47 -4.25
C GLN A 122 -18.86 6.83 -4.93
N ALA A 123 -17.80 6.02 -4.79
CA ALA A 123 -16.53 6.27 -5.47
C ALA A 123 -16.65 6.25 -7.00
N LYS A 124 -17.69 5.61 -7.58
CA LYS A 124 -17.97 5.68 -9.03
C LYS A 124 -18.25 7.12 -9.49
N ASP A 125 -18.81 7.96 -8.61
CA ASP A 125 -19.22 9.33 -8.95
C ASP A 125 -17.98 10.22 -9.17
N LEU A 126 -16.82 9.82 -8.64
CA LEU A 126 -15.54 10.46 -8.95
C LEU A 126 -15.14 10.28 -10.41
N LEU A 127 -15.57 9.19 -11.06
CA LEU A 127 -15.22 8.84 -12.43
C LEU A 127 -16.30 9.23 -13.45
N VAL A 128 -17.47 9.68 -13.00
CA VAL A 128 -18.59 10.09 -13.87
C VAL A 128 -18.20 11.23 -14.81
N PRO A 129 -17.46 12.29 -14.39
CA PRO A 129 -17.08 13.37 -15.29
C PRO A 129 -16.26 12.90 -16.51
N LEU A 130 -15.40 11.89 -16.33
CA LEU A 130 -14.54 11.38 -17.40
C LEU A 130 -15.12 10.18 -18.17
N LEU A 131 -15.77 9.24 -17.47
CA LEU A 131 -16.28 7.99 -18.06
C LEU A 131 -17.78 8.04 -18.39
N GLY A 132 -18.49 9.09 -18.00
CA GLY A 132 -19.90 9.30 -18.27
C GLY A 132 -20.78 8.17 -17.71
N ASN A 133 -21.79 7.77 -18.49
CA ASN A 133 -22.80 6.80 -18.04
C ASN A 133 -22.24 5.39 -17.78
N ASN A 134 -21.04 5.08 -18.28
CA ASN A 134 -20.38 3.78 -18.10
C ASN A 134 -19.43 3.74 -16.89
N ALA A 135 -19.32 4.84 -16.14
CA ALA A 135 -18.42 4.93 -14.97
C ALA A 135 -18.69 3.83 -13.93
N GLY A 136 -19.96 3.50 -13.70
CA GLY A 136 -20.36 2.46 -12.76
C GLY A 136 -19.83 1.07 -13.13
N ASP A 137 -20.01 0.67 -14.40
CA ASP A 137 -19.57 -0.65 -14.87
C ASP A 137 -18.05 -0.76 -14.90
N ILE A 138 -17.37 0.30 -15.34
CA ILE A 138 -15.91 0.36 -15.38
C ILE A 138 -15.34 0.30 -13.96
N PHE A 139 -15.92 1.06 -13.02
CA PHE A 139 -15.50 1.04 -11.61
C PHE A 139 -15.74 -0.32 -10.96
N ALA A 140 -16.90 -0.96 -11.21
CA ALA A 140 -17.20 -2.29 -10.69
C ALA A 140 -16.22 -3.34 -11.22
N LEU A 141 -15.91 -3.33 -12.53
CA LEU A 141 -14.93 -4.22 -13.13
C LEU A 141 -13.52 -3.95 -12.58
N ALA A 142 -13.16 -2.68 -12.37
CA ALA A 142 -11.88 -2.28 -11.80
C ALA A 142 -11.69 -2.82 -10.40
N LEU A 143 -12.70 -2.62 -9.55
CA LEU A 143 -12.71 -3.03 -8.17
C LEU A 143 -12.60 -4.56 -8.06
N LEU A 144 -13.30 -5.29 -8.94
CA LEU A 144 -13.19 -6.75 -9.03
C LEU A 144 -11.77 -7.19 -9.43
N LEU A 145 -11.20 -6.60 -10.48
CA LEU A 145 -9.85 -6.92 -10.94
C LEU A 145 -8.79 -6.57 -9.89
N ALA A 146 -8.94 -5.44 -9.19
CA ALA A 146 -8.08 -5.04 -8.09
C ALA A 146 -8.15 -6.04 -6.92
N GLY A 147 -9.35 -6.49 -6.55
CA GLY A 147 -9.56 -7.50 -5.51
C GLY A 147 -8.91 -8.85 -5.85
N ILE A 148 -9.03 -9.31 -7.11
CA ILE A 148 -8.38 -10.54 -7.58
C ILE A 148 -6.85 -10.38 -7.52
N SER A 149 -6.32 -9.25 -8.00
CA SER A 149 -4.87 -8.97 -7.94
C SER A 149 -4.34 -8.94 -6.51
N SER A 150 -5.07 -8.30 -5.60
CA SER A 150 -4.71 -8.21 -4.19
C SER A 150 -4.75 -9.56 -3.50
N THR A 151 -5.71 -10.42 -3.87
CA THR A 151 -5.82 -11.78 -3.31
C THR A 151 -4.59 -12.60 -3.70
N ILE A 152 -4.19 -12.58 -4.99
CA ILE A 152 -3.02 -13.32 -5.49
C ILE A 152 -1.73 -12.86 -4.78
N THR A 153 -1.52 -11.56 -4.66
CA THR A 153 -0.34 -10.98 -4.00
C THR A 153 -0.30 -11.28 -2.50
N SER A 154 -1.44 -11.17 -1.81
CA SER A 154 -1.56 -11.55 -0.39
C SER A 154 -1.28 -13.04 -0.18
N GLY A 155 -1.76 -13.92 -1.06
CA GLY A 155 -1.48 -15.36 -0.99
C GLY A 155 0.02 -15.65 -1.14
N MET A 156 0.69 -15.05 -2.13
CA MET A 156 2.14 -15.20 -2.30
C MET A 156 2.93 -14.68 -1.10
N ALA A 157 2.50 -13.57 -0.49
CA ALA A 157 3.11 -13.05 0.73
C ALA A 157 2.92 -14.03 1.91
N ALA A 158 1.72 -14.58 2.09
CA ALA A 158 1.47 -15.57 3.14
C ALA A 158 2.30 -16.86 2.95
N GLY A 159 2.35 -17.36 1.71
CA GLY A 159 3.16 -18.53 1.36
C GLY A 159 4.65 -18.31 1.59
N SER A 160 5.19 -17.15 1.21
CA SER A 160 6.61 -16.82 1.41
C SER A 160 6.97 -16.65 2.89
N ILE A 161 6.09 -16.03 3.69
CA ILE A 161 6.29 -15.92 5.14
C ILE A 161 6.31 -17.32 5.78
N PHE A 162 5.35 -18.18 5.42
CA PHE A 162 5.26 -19.52 5.99
C PHE A 162 6.44 -20.40 5.57
N ALA A 163 6.81 -20.42 4.28
CA ALA A 163 8.00 -21.12 3.79
C ALA A 163 9.29 -20.61 4.48
N GLY A 164 9.40 -19.29 4.65
CA GLY A 164 10.51 -18.66 5.36
C GLY A 164 10.64 -19.09 6.83
N MET A 165 9.53 -19.39 7.52
CA MET A 165 9.57 -19.97 8.88
C MET A 165 10.21 -21.37 8.92
N PHE A 166 10.10 -22.12 7.82
CA PHE A 166 10.73 -23.43 7.64
C PHE A 166 12.10 -23.35 6.94
N GLN A 167 12.62 -22.14 6.68
CA GLN A 167 13.86 -21.89 5.94
C GLN A 167 13.85 -22.38 4.49
N GLU A 168 12.67 -22.47 3.88
CA GLU A 168 12.47 -22.86 2.48
C GLU A 168 12.20 -21.63 1.61
N SER A 169 12.67 -21.66 0.36
CA SER A 169 12.32 -20.65 -0.65
C SER A 169 10.87 -20.82 -1.08
N TYR A 170 10.16 -19.73 -1.40
CA TYR A 170 8.79 -19.80 -1.87
C TYR A 170 8.67 -20.68 -3.12
N ASN A 171 7.83 -21.70 -3.04
CA ASN A 171 7.49 -22.54 -4.17
C ASN A 171 6.01 -22.90 -4.07
N SER A 172 5.19 -22.44 -5.02
CA SER A 172 3.74 -22.69 -5.03
C SER A 172 3.35 -24.17 -5.00
N LYS A 173 4.29 -25.08 -5.28
CA LYS A 173 4.09 -26.54 -5.26
C LYS A 173 4.55 -27.21 -3.96
N ASP A 174 5.18 -26.46 -3.06
CA ASP A 174 5.63 -26.96 -1.78
C ASP A 174 4.43 -27.08 -0.81
N PRO A 175 4.25 -28.22 -0.13
CA PRO A 175 3.23 -28.36 0.91
C PRO A 175 3.28 -27.24 1.96
N HIS A 176 4.46 -26.73 2.34
CA HIS A 176 4.56 -25.67 3.34
C HIS A 176 4.04 -24.32 2.83
N SER A 177 4.39 -23.93 1.60
CA SER A 177 3.85 -22.71 0.97
C SER A 177 2.34 -22.79 0.76
N PHE A 178 1.83 -23.97 0.39
CA PHE A 178 0.39 -24.20 0.21
C PHE A 178 -0.37 -24.10 1.53
N VAL A 179 0.16 -24.65 2.62
CA VAL A 179 -0.45 -24.53 3.96
C VAL A 179 -0.54 -23.07 4.39
N GLY A 180 0.50 -22.27 4.17
CA GLY A 180 0.48 -20.83 4.46
C GLY A 180 -0.61 -20.08 3.69
N ILE A 181 -0.76 -20.38 2.39
CA ILE A 181 -1.81 -19.81 1.53
C ILE A 181 -3.20 -20.25 2.00
N ALA A 182 -3.40 -21.55 2.21
CA ALA A 182 -4.68 -22.13 2.60
C ALA A 182 -5.14 -21.62 3.97
N LEU A 183 -4.22 -21.50 4.94
CA LEU A 183 -4.49 -20.94 6.26
C LEU A 183 -4.89 -19.46 6.14
N SER A 184 -4.15 -18.66 5.37
CA SER A 184 -4.46 -17.24 5.18
C SER A 184 -5.83 -17.04 4.53
N TYR A 185 -6.13 -17.76 3.45
CA TYR A 185 -7.44 -17.64 2.78
C TYR A 185 -8.58 -18.20 3.63
N GLY A 186 -8.35 -19.29 4.35
CA GLY A 186 -9.34 -19.87 5.26
C GLY A 186 -9.73 -18.89 6.37
N ILE A 187 -8.74 -18.27 7.02
CA ILE A 187 -8.97 -17.25 8.06
C ILE A 187 -9.68 -16.03 7.47
N SER A 188 -9.23 -15.53 6.32
CA SER A 188 -9.87 -14.38 5.65
C SER A 188 -11.33 -14.67 5.28
N LEU A 189 -11.65 -15.89 4.83
CA LEU A 189 -13.02 -16.31 4.52
C LEU A 189 -13.87 -16.42 5.79
N ILE A 190 -13.33 -16.92 6.90
CA ILE A 190 -14.06 -16.91 8.16
C ILE A 190 -14.37 -15.47 8.59
N ILE A 191 -13.39 -14.59 8.55
CA ILE A 191 -13.56 -13.18 8.95
C ILE A 191 -14.60 -12.48 8.07
N ILE A 192 -14.59 -12.69 6.75
CA ILE A 192 -15.51 -12.01 5.83
C ILE A 192 -16.98 -12.36 6.09
N LEU A 193 -17.27 -13.57 6.61
CA LEU A 193 -18.63 -13.99 6.96
C LEU A 193 -19.20 -13.23 8.18
N PHE A 194 -18.33 -12.67 9.03
CA PHE A 194 -18.74 -11.87 10.20
C PHE A 194 -18.77 -10.36 9.92
N ILE A 195 -18.34 -9.91 8.75
CA ILE A 195 -18.37 -8.48 8.39
C ILE A 195 -19.74 -8.13 7.82
N SER A 196 -20.52 -7.36 8.58
CA SER A 196 -21.83 -6.87 8.12
C SER A 196 -21.73 -5.66 7.19
N ASP A 197 -20.69 -4.84 7.36
CA ASP A 197 -20.45 -3.61 6.59
C ASP A 197 -19.08 -3.69 5.90
N PRO A 198 -19.03 -3.96 4.58
CA PRO A 198 -17.78 -4.06 3.82
C PRO A 198 -16.94 -2.78 3.84
N PHE A 199 -17.57 -1.61 3.89
CA PHE A 199 -16.87 -0.32 3.87
C PHE A 199 -16.14 -0.09 5.19
N LYS A 200 -16.81 -0.30 6.33
CA LYS A 200 -16.16 -0.23 7.64
C LYS A 200 -15.12 -1.34 7.83
N GLY A 201 -15.42 -2.55 7.35
CA GLY A 201 -14.46 -3.66 7.35
C GLY A 201 -13.17 -3.31 6.61
N LEU A 202 -13.27 -2.64 5.47
CA LEU A 202 -12.12 -2.14 4.71
C LEU A 202 -11.32 -1.11 5.51
N LEU A 203 -11.97 -0.10 6.08
CA LEU A 203 -11.30 0.95 6.87
C LEU A 203 -10.56 0.37 8.09
N ILE A 204 -11.22 -0.51 8.84
CA ILE A 204 -10.64 -1.18 10.01
C ILE A 204 -9.44 -2.04 9.60
N SER A 205 -9.55 -2.81 8.50
CA SER A 205 -8.46 -3.64 8.01
C SER A 205 -7.20 -2.81 7.71
N GLN A 206 -7.36 -1.67 7.04
CA GLN A 206 -6.24 -0.77 6.76
C GLN A 206 -5.67 -0.12 8.03
N MET A 207 -6.54 0.21 9.00
CA MET A 207 -6.10 0.72 10.30
C MET A 207 -5.23 -0.30 11.05
N VAL A 208 -5.63 -1.59 11.06
CA VAL A 208 -4.85 -2.68 11.66
C VAL A 208 -3.48 -2.82 10.99
N LEU A 209 -3.40 -2.71 9.66
CA LEU A 209 -2.14 -2.72 8.93
C LEU A 209 -1.23 -1.53 9.32
N SER A 210 -1.81 -0.35 9.53
CA SER A 210 -1.08 0.83 10.00
C SER A 210 -0.45 0.59 11.39
N VAL A 211 -1.17 -0.06 12.29
CA VAL A 211 -0.67 -0.42 13.63
C VAL A 211 0.47 -1.45 13.56
N GLN A 212 0.44 -2.37 12.59
CA GLN A 212 1.51 -3.36 12.38
C GLN A 212 2.79 -2.74 11.80
N LEU A 213 2.66 -1.65 11.04
CA LEU A 213 3.75 -1.05 10.25
C LEU A 213 5.03 -0.77 11.05
N PRO A 214 5.00 -0.13 12.24
CA PRO A 214 6.20 0.14 13.03
C PRO A 214 7.07 -1.10 13.25
N PHE A 215 6.45 -2.23 13.61
CA PHE A 215 7.17 -3.47 13.88
C PHE A 215 7.94 -3.95 12.65
N THR A 216 7.30 -3.95 11.49
CA THR A 216 7.91 -4.40 10.24
C THR A 216 9.04 -3.46 9.80
N VAL A 217 8.84 -2.15 9.88
CA VAL A 217 9.85 -1.17 9.48
C VAL A 217 11.10 -1.25 10.37
N PHE A 218 10.93 -1.35 11.69
CA PHE A 218 12.09 -1.50 12.59
C PHE A 218 12.87 -2.79 12.32
N LEU A 219 12.19 -3.90 12.09
CA LEU A 219 12.85 -5.16 11.74
C LEU A 219 13.59 -5.05 10.40
N GLN A 220 12.98 -4.43 9.40
CA GLN A 220 13.59 -4.24 8.09
C GLN A 220 14.85 -3.36 8.19
N VAL A 221 14.78 -2.22 8.89
CA VAL A 221 15.94 -1.34 9.06
C VAL A 221 17.06 -2.06 9.83
N ARG A 222 16.71 -2.88 10.83
CA ARG A 222 17.69 -3.71 11.56
C ARG A 222 18.37 -4.75 10.67
N LEU A 223 17.61 -5.46 9.84
CA LEU A 223 18.16 -6.48 8.93
C LEU A 223 19.04 -5.84 7.86
N THR A 224 18.58 -4.76 7.22
CA THR A 224 19.31 -4.05 6.17
C THR A 224 20.56 -3.33 6.67
N SER A 225 20.60 -2.97 7.96
CA SER A 225 21.78 -2.37 8.59
C SER A 225 22.76 -3.40 9.17
N SER A 226 22.38 -4.67 9.25
CA SER A 226 23.22 -5.71 9.84
C SER A 226 24.23 -6.24 8.84
N LYS A 227 25.53 -6.06 9.15
CA LYS A 227 26.63 -6.67 8.38
C LYS A 227 26.58 -8.20 8.37
N LYS A 228 25.93 -8.83 9.35
CA LYS A 228 25.74 -10.28 9.41
C LYS A 228 24.81 -10.79 8.31
N VAL A 229 23.84 -9.96 7.90
CA VAL A 229 22.80 -10.33 6.92
C VAL A 229 23.15 -9.78 5.53
N MET A 230 23.50 -8.49 5.44
CA MET A 230 23.73 -7.80 4.15
C MET A 230 25.19 -7.83 3.69
N GLY A 231 26.13 -8.26 4.54
CA GLY A 231 27.56 -8.29 4.21
C GLY A 231 28.09 -6.93 3.77
N LYS A 232 28.60 -6.86 2.53
CA LYS A 232 29.16 -5.65 1.92
C LYS A 232 28.12 -4.61 1.49
N TYR A 233 26.85 -5.01 1.34
CA TYR A 233 25.74 -4.12 0.95
C TYR A 233 24.97 -3.57 2.16
N ALA A 234 25.52 -3.70 3.38
CA ALA A 234 24.89 -3.14 4.58
C ALA A 234 24.80 -1.61 4.51
N ASN A 235 23.70 -1.06 5.05
CA ASN A 235 23.49 0.38 5.08
C ASN A 235 24.66 1.13 5.73
N LYS A 236 25.10 2.23 5.11
CA LYS A 236 26.05 3.16 5.72
C LYS A 236 25.42 3.76 6.98
N ARG A 237 26.25 4.10 7.98
CA ARG A 237 25.76 4.63 9.29
C ARG A 237 24.82 5.83 9.14
N TRP A 238 25.11 6.74 8.22
CA TRP A 238 24.25 7.89 7.91
C TRP A 238 22.86 7.47 7.39
N ASN A 239 22.81 6.54 6.43
CA ASN A 239 21.55 6.03 5.89
C ASN A 239 20.77 5.26 6.95
N ALA A 240 21.44 4.47 7.78
CA ALA A 240 20.80 3.74 8.88
C ALA A 240 20.17 4.71 9.90
N VAL A 241 20.88 5.78 10.30
CA VAL A 241 20.33 6.81 11.20
C VAL A 241 19.11 7.49 10.56
N PHE A 242 19.19 7.86 9.28
CA PHE A 242 18.07 8.45 8.56
C PHE A 242 16.84 7.51 8.52
N LEU A 243 17.05 6.23 8.20
CA LEU A 243 15.98 5.23 8.16
C LEU A 243 15.35 4.97 9.54
N TYR A 244 16.17 4.91 10.60
CA TYR A 244 15.65 4.81 11.97
C TYR A 244 14.89 6.06 12.41
N ALA A 245 15.35 7.26 12.03
CA ALA A 245 14.62 8.51 12.30
C ALA A 245 13.25 8.51 11.62
N LEU A 246 13.18 8.11 10.35
CA LEU A 246 11.92 7.91 9.62
C LEU A 246 11.00 6.90 10.31
N ALA A 247 11.56 5.74 10.70
CA ALA A 247 10.81 4.71 11.42
C ALA A 247 10.21 5.24 12.73
N VAL A 248 11.00 6.01 13.50
CA VAL A 248 10.55 6.65 14.74
C VAL A 248 9.45 7.66 14.47
N ILE A 249 9.60 8.54 13.48
CA ILE A 249 8.58 9.53 13.11
C ILE A 249 7.26 8.84 12.75
N VAL A 250 7.30 7.85 11.87
CA VAL A 250 6.10 7.10 11.45
C VAL A 250 5.46 6.36 12.62
N THR A 251 6.28 5.85 13.56
CA THR A 251 5.79 5.17 14.76
C THR A 251 5.12 6.15 15.73
N ILE A 252 5.72 7.32 15.96
CA ILE A 252 5.13 8.36 16.80
C ILE A 252 3.79 8.81 16.22
N LEU A 253 3.73 9.06 14.90
CA LEU A 253 2.49 9.43 14.23
C LEU A 253 1.43 8.34 14.34
N ASN A 254 1.80 7.07 14.13
CA ASN A 254 0.88 5.96 14.30
C ASN A 254 0.37 5.82 15.73
N ILE A 255 1.24 5.93 16.73
CA ILE A 255 0.84 5.83 18.14
C ILE A 255 -0.07 7.01 18.52
N TRP A 256 0.27 8.23 18.08
CA TRP A 256 -0.52 9.42 18.35
C TRP A 256 -1.92 9.28 17.74
N LEU A 257 -2.02 8.91 16.46
CA LEU A 257 -3.29 8.64 15.79
C LEU A 257 -4.04 7.46 16.42
N PHE A 258 -3.34 6.42 16.88
CA PHE A 258 -3.99 5.28 17.51
C PHE A 258 -4.61 5.65 18.86
N ILE A 259 -3.88 6.41 19.69
CA ILE A 259 -4.38 6.88 20.98
C ILE A 259 -5.61 7.77 20.78
N GLU A 260 -5.52 8.76 19.90
CA GLU A 260 -6.64 9.67 19.63
C GLU A 260 -7.81 8.97 18.91
N SER A 261 -7.62 7.76 18.37
CA SER A 261 -8.73 6.96 17.80
C SER A 261 -9.53 6.21 18.87
N LEU A 262 -8.89 5.95 20.00
CA LEU A 262 -9.44 5.21 21.14
C LEU A 262 -10.13 6.12 22.17
N PHE A 263 -9.75 7.40 22.21
CA PHE A 263 -10.24 8.41 23.17
C PHE A 263 -11.07 9.50 22.48
#